data_AF-A0A5E6N286-F1
#
_entry.id   AF-A0A5E6N286-F1
#
_cell.length_a   1.000
_cell.length_b   1.000
_cell.length_c   1.000
_cell.angle_alpha   90.00
_cell.angle_beta   90.00
_cell.angle_gamma   90.00
#
_symmetry.space_group_name_H-M   'P 1'
#
loop_
_entity.id
_entity.type
_entity.pdbx_description
1 polymer ?
#
loop_
_entity_poly.entity_id
_entity_poly.type
_entity_poly.pdbx_seq_one_letter_code
_entity_poly.pdbx_strand_id
1 'polypeptide(L)'
;MAGHSKWHNIQHRKGAQDAKRGKIFTKLIKEIVIAAKAGGGVIENNPSLRMVIDKALAANMKRDTIESAVKRGSGDLDGDNYEEVRYEGYGLGGTAIMVDTLTDNRNRTVADVRHAFSKHGGNLGTDGSVAYLFSKQGFISFASGDEDQIMEVALDAGAQDVISNDDGSIDVITTPEDFLPLKMH
;
A
#
# COMPACT_ATOMS: atom_id res chain seq x y z
N MET A 1 29.85 30.44 18.02
CA MET A 1 30.02 29.16 17.31
C MET A 1 28.84 28.22 17.59
N ALA A 2 27.69 28.41 16.92
CA ALA A 2 26.46 27.63 17.12
C ALA A 2 25.95 26.93 15.82
N GLY A 3 26.77 26.91 14.76
CA GLY A 3 26.38 26.43 13.42
C GLY A 3 26.56 24.93 13.20
N HIS A 4 27.47 24.27 13.94
CA HIS A 4 27.80 22.85 13.70
C HIS A 4 26.67 21.89 14.13
N SER A 5 26.01 22.12 15.27
CA SER A 5 24.97 21.20 15.76
C SER A 5 23.65 21.27 14.97
N LYS A 6 23.29 22.46 14.46
CA LYS A 6 22.06 22.67 13.67
C LYS A 6 22.12 21.90 12.34
N TRP A 7 23.26 21.94 11.66
CA TRP A 7 23.43 21.23 10.39
C TRP A 7 23.42 19.71 10.58
N HIS A 8 24.13 19.17 11.59
CA HIS A 8 24.10 17.74 11.90
C HIS A 8 22.70 17.23 12.24
N ASN A 9 21.91 17.99 13.01
CA ASN A 9 20.52 17.61 13.33
C ASN A 9 19.62 17.63 12.09
N ILE A 10 19.77 18.63 11.21
CA ILE A 10 19.05 18.69 9.93
C ILE A 10 19.45 17.52 9.04
N GLN A 11 20.74 17.21 8.96
CA GLN A 11 21.28 16.10 8.17
C GLN A 11 20.74 14.75 8.65
N HIS A 12 20.77 14.47 9.96
CA HIS A 12 20.24 13.23 10.53
C HIS A 12 18.73 13.09 10.29
N ARG A 13 17.95 14.15 10.54
CA ARG A 13 16.51 14.15 10.31
C ARG A 13 16.17 13.93 8.84
N LYS A 14 16.87 14.63 7.93
CA LYS A 14 16.69 14.49 6.49
C LYS A 14 17.08 13.09 6.02
N GLY A 15 18.20 12.54 6.50
CA GLY A 15 18.64 11.18 6.16
C GLY A 15 17.63 10.11 6.58
N ALA A 16 17.03 10.23 7.78
CA ALA A 16 15.98 9.31 8.22
C ALA A 16 14.71 9.42 7.36
N GLN A 17 14.31 10.63 6.97
CA GLN A 17 13.17 10.87 6.08
C GLN A 17 13.43 10.32 4.67
N ASP A 18 14.61 10.57 4.11
CA ASP A 18 15.02 10.07 2.79
C ASP A 18 15.09 8.53 2.79
N ALA A 19 15.59 7.91 3.86
CA ALA A 19 15.60 6.45 4.02
C ALA A 19 14.18 5.87 4.10
N LYS A 20 13.27 6.53 4.83
CA LYS A 20 11.85 6.14 4.89
C LYS A 20 11.19 6.26 3.50
N ARG A 21 11.46 7.35 2.77
CA ARG A 21 10.94 7.57 1.42
C ARG A 21 11.50 6.55 0.43
N GLY A 22 12.78 6.21 0.52
CA GLY A 22 13.41 5.17 -0.32
C GLY A 22 12.75 3.80 -0.16
N LYS A 23 12.37 3.43 1.07
CA LYS A 23 11.60 2.19 1.33
C LYS A 23 10.22 2.22 0.67
N ILE A 24 9.51 3.35 0.76
CA ILE A 24 8.19 3.53 0.12
C ILE A 24 8.32 3.45 -1.40
N PHE A 25 9.31 4.13 -1.99
CA PHE A 25 9.53 4.13 -3.44
C PHE A 25 9.86 2.73 -3.96
N THR A 26 10.67 1.97 -3.23
CA THR A 26 11.00 0.59 -3.60
C THR A 26 9.76 -0.30 -3.63
N LYS A 27 8.83 -0.13 -2.67
CA LYS A 27 7.56 -0.87 -2.66
C LYS A 27 6.68 -0.50 -3.86
N LEU A 28 6.49 0.81 -4.08
CA LEU A 28 5.67 1.31 -5.18
C LEU A 28 6.20 0.88 -6.55
N ILE A 29 7.52 0.90 -6.77
CA ILE A 29 8.11 0.42 -8.03
C ILE A 29 7.75 -1.05 -8.26
N LYS A 30 7.81 -1.90 -7.23
CA LYS A 30 7.45 -3.31 -7.35
C LYS A 30 5.96 -3.50 -7.63
N GLU A 31 5.09 -2.75 -6.95
CA GLU A 31 3.64 -2.77 -7.23
C GLU A 31 3.34 -2.35 -8.68
N ILE A 32 4.03 -1.33 -9.21
CA ILE A 32 3.85 -0.87 -10.61
C ILE A 32 4.24 -1.98 -11.59
N VAL A 33 5.42 -2.59 -11.39
CA VAL A 33 5.93 -3.67 -12.25
C VAL A 33 4.93 -4.82 -12.32
N ILE A 34 4.35 -5.21 -11.18
CA ILE A 34 3.44 -6.36 -11.10
C ILE A 34 2.09 -6.03 -11.68
N ALA A 35 1.55 -4.84 -11.39
CA ALA A 35 0.31 -4.39 -12.01
C ALA A 35 0.45 -4.36 -13.54
N ALA A 36 1.56 -3.82 -14.06
CA ALA A 36 1.85 -3.80 -15.48
C ALA A 36 2.09 -5.21 -16.08
N LYS A 37 2.70 -6.13 -15.33
CA LYS A 37 2.88 -7.54 -15.75
C LYS A 37 1.56 -8.30 -15.82
N ALA A 38 0.64 -8.04 -14.88
CA ALA A 38 -0.64 -8.74 -14.78
C ALA A 38 -1.69 -8.23 -15.80
N GLY A 39 -1.76 -6.92 -16.04
CA GLY A 39 -2.79 -6.30 -16.87
C GLY A 39 -2.28 -5.50 -18.08
N GLY A 40 -0.97 -5.56 -18.36
CA GLY A 40 -0.33 -4.80 -19.43
C GLY A 40 0.06 -3.36 -19.02
N GLY A 41 0.97 -2.74 -19.77
CA GLY A 41 1.51 -1.41 -19.48
C GLY A 41 0.62 -0.21 -19.86
N VAL A 42 -0.59 -0.46 -20.38
CA VAL A 42 -1.52 0.59 -20.83
C VAL A 42 -2.46 0.95 -19.68
N ILE A 43 -2.32 2.16 -19.14
CA ILE A 43 -3.00 2.64 -17.92
C ILE A 43 -4.53 2.69 -18.10
N GLU A 44 -4.99 2.97 -19.32
CA GLU A 44 -6.39 3.07 -19.70
C GLU A 44 -7.11 1.74 -19.52
N ASN A 45 -6.41 0.63 -19.79
CA ASN A 45 -6.96 -0.73 -19.79
C ASN A 45 -6.60 -1.53 -18.52
N ASN A 46 -5.85 -0.94 -17.60
CA ASN A 46 -5.35 -1.61 -16.40
C ASN A 46 -5.68 -0.80 -15.13
N PRO A 47 -6.85 -1.06 -14.51
CA PRO A 47 -7.30 -0.35 -13.32
C PRO A 47 -6.33 -0.48 -12.13
N SER A 48 -5.71 -1.65 -11.95
CA SER A 48 -4.71 -1.89 -10.91
C SER A 48 -3.46 -1.03 -11.13
N LEU A 49 -2.98 -0.92 -12.37
CA LEU A 49 -1.83 -0.07 -12.71
C LEU A 49 -2.14 1.41 -12.44
N ARG A 50 -3.33 1.88 -12.83
CA ARG A 50 -3.79 3.24 -12.54
C ARG A 50 -3.76 3.54 -11.06
N MET A 51 -4.31 2.64 -10.22
CA MET A 51 -4.32 2.80 -8.78
C MET A 51 -2.91 2.94 -8.19
N VAL A 52 -1.96 2.11 -8.62
CA VAL A 52 -0.59 2.17 -8.08
C VAL A 52 0.15 3.42 -8.57
N ILE A 53 -0.09 3.86 -9.81
CA ILE A 53 0.47 5.12 -10.32
C ILE A 53 -0.02 6.32 -9.51
N ASP A 54 -1.31 6.37 -9.16
CA ASP A 54 -1.86 7.41 -8.28
C ASP A 54 -1.16 7.41 -6.92
N LYS A 55 -0.96 6.23 -6.31
CA LYS A 55 -0.22 6.10 -5.04
C LYS A 55 1.22 6.59 -5.18
N ALA A 56 1.87 6.31 -6.32
CA ALA A 56 3.23 6.76 -6.58
C ALA A 56 3.34 8.28 -6.76
N LEU A 57 2.39 8.89 -7.47
CA LEU A 57 2.30 10.34 -7.62
C LEU A 57 2.01 11.04 -6.29
N ALA A 58 1.09 10.50 -5.48
CA ALA A 58 0.81 11.00 -4.12
C ALA A 58 2.05 10.91 -3.21
N ALA A 59 2.91 9.91 -3.41
CA ALA A 59 4.20 9.79 -2.72
C ALA A 59 5.31 10.71 -3.28
N ASN A 60 5.01 11.57 -4.26
CA ASN A 60 5.96 12.44 -4.97
C ASN A 60 7.04 11.67 -5.77
N MET A 61 6.71 10.50 -6.31
CA MET A 61 7.59 9.80 -7.25
C MET A 61 7.62 10.53 -8.60
N LYS A 62 8.80 10.66 -9.22
CA LYS A 62 8.94 11.29 -10.54
C LYS A 62 8.31 10.42 -11.63
N ARG A 63 7.69 11.06 -12.62
CA ARG A 63 7.06 10.37 -13.77
C ARG A 63 8.01 9.44 -14.52
N ASP A 64 9.25 9.87 -14.78
CA ASP A 64 10.26 9.02 -15.44
C ASP A 64 10.53 7.70 -14.67
N THR A 65 10.46 7.74 -13.33
CA THR A 65 10.65 6.54 -12.49
C THR A 65 9.45 5.60 -12.61
N ILE A 66 8.24 6.16 -12.65
CA ILE A 66 7.00 5.42 -12.86
C ILE A 66 7.02 4.77 -14.25
N GLU A 67 7.30 5.53 -15.30
CA GLU A 67 7.38 5.03 -16.68
C GLU A 67 8.42 3.92 -16.84
N SER A 68 9.58 4.06 -16.21
CA SER A 68 10.62 3.01 -16.19
C SER A 68 10.13 1.73 -15.50
N ALA A 69 9.34 1.85 -14.42
CA ALA A 69 8.76 0.70 -13.74
C ALA A 69 7.64 0.04 -14.57
N VAL A 70 6.81 0.82 -15.27
CA VAL A 70 5.79 0.30 -16.20
C VAL A 70 6.45 -0.53 -17.30
N LYS A 71 7.47 0.01 -17.97
CA LYS A 71 8.22 -0.68 -19.04
C LYS A 71 8.84 -1.99 -18.57
N ARG A 72 9.36 -2.03 -17.33
CA ARG A 72 9.87 -3.26 -16.71
C ARG A 72 8.79 -4.32 -16.52
N GLY A 73 7.57 -3.91 -16.17
CA GLY A 73 6.45 -4.82 -15.99
C GLY A 73 5.81 -5.31 -17.29
N SER A 74 5.76 -4.47 -18.32
CA SER A 74 5.16 -4.80 -19.62
C SER A 74 6.00 -5.72 -20.51
N GLY A 75 7.21 -6.09 -20.07
CA GLY A 75 8.10 -6.97 -20.83
C GLY A 75 9.07 -6.25 -21.77
N ASP A 76 9.17 -4.92 -21.69
CA ASP A 76 10.16 -4.16 -22.49
C ASP A 76 11.60 -4.28 -21.92
N LEU A 77 11.75 -4.87 -20.72
CA LEU A 77 13.02 -5.13 -20.04
C LEU A 77 12.95 -6.50 -19.35
N ASP A 78 14.07 -7.25 -19.29
CA ASP A 78 14.17 -8.51 -18.53
C ASP A 78 13.74 -8.27 -17.08
N GLY A 79 12.57 -8.79 -16.72
CA GLY A 79 11.91 -8.53 -15.44
C GLY A 79 12.22 -9.60 -14.40
N ASP A 80 12.58 -9.16 -13.19
CA ASP A 80 12.60 -10.02 -12.00
C ASP A 80 11.22 -10.69 -11.80
N ASN A 81 11.22 -11.99 -11.50
CA ASN A 81 9.99 -12.73 -11.20
C ASN A 81 9.51 -12.45 -9.78
N TYR A 82 8.90 -11.28 -9.58
CA TYR A 82 8.16 -10.99 -8.35
C TYR A 82 6.81 -11.70 -8.32
N GLU A 83 6.48 -12.26 -7.16
CA GLU A 83 5.20 -12.87 -6.83
C GLU A 83 4.60 -12.26 -5.55
N GLU A 84 3.27 -12.25 -5.49
CA GLU A 84 2.51 -11.88 -4.30
C GLU A 84 2.41 -13.07 -3.35
N VAL A 85 2.79 -12.86 -2.09
CA VAL A 85 2.73 -13.90 -1.07
C VAL A 85 2.18 -13.30 0.22
N ARG A 86 1.10 -13.91 0.72
CA ARG A 86 0.49 -13.58 1.99
C ARG A 86 1.05 -14.48 3.08
N TYR A 87 1.41 -13.89 4.20
CA TYR A 87 1.77 -14.59 5.42
C TYR A 87 0.79 -14.22 6.52
N GLU A 88 0.48 -15.20 7.36
CA GLU A 88 -0.51 -15.08 8.42
C GLU A 88 0.10 -15.50 9.75
N GLY A 89 -0.29 -14.88 10.85
CA GLY A 89 0.22 -15.25 12.16
C GLY A 89 -0.36 -14.43 13.30
N TYR A 90 0.19 -14.64 14.49
CA TYR A 90 -0.23 -13.97 15.72
C TYR A 90 0.94 -13.22 16.35
N GLY A 91 0.67 -12.00 16.80
CA GLY A 91 1.59 -11.19 17.57
C GLY A 91 1.41 -11.36 19.09
N LEU A 92 2.04 -10.46 19.84
CA LEU A 92 1.89 -10.38 21.29
C LEU A 92 0.42 -10.24 21.68
N GLY A 93 -0.02 -11.00 22.69
CA GLY A 93 -1.41 -10.97 23.17
C GLY A 93 -2.42 -11.64 22.24
N GLY A 94 -1.98 -12.39 21.22
CA GLY A 94 -2.88 -13.09 20.30
C GLY A 94 -3.45 -12.20 19.19
N THR A 95 -2.89 -10.99 18.99
CA THR A 95 -3.30 -10.09 17.90
C THR A 95 -3.08 -10.77 16.55
N ALA A 96 -4.15 -10.87 15.75
CA ALA A 96 -4.10 -11.41 14.40
C ALA A 96 -3.30 -10.47 13.46
N ILE A 97 -2.39 -11.02 12.67
CA ILE A 97 -1.54 -10.26 11.75
C ILE A 97 -1.54 -10.92 10.37
N MET A 98 -1.81 -10.12 9.35
CA MET A 98 -1.68 -10.49 7.94
C MET A 98 -0.57 -9.65 7.31
N VAL A 99 0.34 -10.29 6.58
CA VAL A 99 1.48 -9.64 5.94
C VAL A 99 1.48 -9.98 4.45
N ASP A 100 1.02 -9.01 3.65
CA ASP A 100 1.13 -9.08 2.19
C ASP A 100 2.52 -8.66 1.74
N THR A 101 3.14 -9.48 0.90
CA THR A 101 4.51 -9.27 0.44
C THR A 101 4.64 -9.41 -1.05
N LEU A 102 5.65 -8.71 -1.58
CA LEU A 102 6.12 -8.82 -2.95
C LEU A 102 7.56 -9.28 -2.95
N THR A 103 7.81 -10.48 -3.48
CA THR A 103 9.12 -11.12 -3.40
C THR A 103 9.48 -11.87 -4.66
N ASP A 104 10.77 -11.88 -4.98
CA ASP A 104 11.41 -12.72 -6.00
C ASP A 104 11.99 -14.01 -5.39
N ASN A 105 11.84 -14.19 -4.07
CA ASN A 105 12.37 -15.32 -3.33
C ASN A 105 11.55 -15.57 -2.06
N ARG A 106 10.58 -16.50 -2.16
CA ARG A 106 9.73 -16.93 -1.04
C ARG A 106 10.51 -17.42 0.17
N ASN A 107 11.56 -18.21 -0.03
CA ASN A 107 12.33 -18.80 1.06
C ASN A 107 13.03 -17.75 1.92
N ARG A 108 13.59 -16.71 1.28
CA ARG A 108 14.18 -15.58 1.99
C ARG A 108 13.11 -14.80 2.76
N THR A 109 12.01 -14.46 2.09
CA THR A 109 10.95 -13.65 2.70
C THR A 109 10.27 -14.36 3.88
N VAL A 110 9.94 -15.66 3.76
CA VAL A 110 9.34 -16.40 4.87
C VAL A 110 10.29 -16.51 6.07
N ALA A 111 11.60 -16.62 5.82
CA ALA A 111 12.60 -16.63 6.89
C ALA A 111 12.66 -15.29 7.63
N ASP A 112 12.69 -14.17 6.89
CA ASP A 112 12.69 -12.82 7.45
C ASP A 112 11.40 -12.52 8.24
N VAL A 113 10.23 -12.87 7.66
CA VAL A 113 8.92 -12.71 8.32
C VAL A 113 8.86 -13.54 9.59
N ARG A 114 9.22 -14.83 9.51
CA ARG A 114 9.24 -15.72 10.69
C ARG A 114 10.15 -15.17 11.78
N HIS A 115 11.34 -14.70 11.42
CA HIS A 115 12.28 -14.10 12.35
C HIS A 115 11.67 -12.86 13.04
N ALA A 116 10.97 -12.00 12.30
CA ALA A 116 10.30 -10.82 12.84
C ALA A 116 9.21 -11.18 13.86
N PHE A 117 8.37 -12.18 13.57
CA PHE A 117 7.37 -12.69 14.53
C PHE A 117 8.05 -13.24 15.79
N SER A 118 8.99 -14.18 15.64
CA SER A 118 9.63 -14.84 16.78
C SER A 118 10.40 -13.86 17.67
N LYS A 119 11.05 -12.84 17.08
CA LYS A 119 11.79 -11.82 17.83
C LYS A 119 10.88 -10.95 18.73
N HIS A 120 9.61 -10.80 18.38
CA HIS A 120 8.67 -9.94 19.09
C HIS A 120 7.56 -10.73 19.83
N GLY A 121 7.80 -12.00 20.13
CA GLY A 121 6.88 -12.83 20.93
C GLY A 121 5.62 -13.27 20.18
N GLY A 122 5.67 -13.26 18.85
CA GLY A 122 4.63 -13.81 17.99
C GLY A 122 5.06 -15.08 17.25
N ASN A 123 4.17 -15.62 16.43
CA ASN A 123 4.44 -16.78 15.59
C ASN A 123 3.79 -16.64 14.22
N LEU A 124 4.50 -17.12 13.20
CA LEU A 124 3.95 -17.31 11.87
C LEU A 124 3.03 -18.54 11.90
N GLY A 125 1.80 -18.39 11.43
CA GLY A 125 0.79 -19.42 11.29
C GLY A 125 0.80 -20.07 9.90
N THR A 126 -0.24 -20.84 9.63
CA THR A 126 -0.53 -21.40 8.30
C THR A 126 -1.50 -20.49 7.56
N ASP A 127 -1.58 -20.66 6.24
CA ASP A 127 -2.58 -20.02 5.39
C ASP A 127 -3.99 -20.27 5.97
N GLY A 128 -4.79 -19.22 6.09
CA GLY A 128 -6.14 -19.26 6.65
C GLY A 128 -6.23 -19.19 8.19
N SER A 129 -5.12 -19.12 8.91
CA SER A 129 -5.13 -19.05 10.38
C SER A 129 -5.78 -17.78 10.93
N VAL A 130 -5.66 -16.65 10.23
CA VAL A 130 -6.29 -15.39 10.61
C VAL A 130 -7.11 -14.75 9.51
N ALA A 131 -7.03 -15.24 8.27
CA ALA A 131 -7.69 -14.63 7.12
C ALA A 131 -9.19 -14.39 7.32
N TYR A 132 -9.90 -15.28 8.01
CA TYR A 132 -11.33 -15.16 8.28
C TYR A 132 -11.69 -13.99 9.21
N LEU A 133 -10.72 -13.41 9.92
CA LEU A 133 -10.89 -12.23 10.77
C LEU A 133 -10.79 -10.91 9.99
N PHE A 134 -10.33 -10.97 8.73
CA PHE A 134 -10.12 -9.79 7.89
C PHE A 134 -11.03 -9.82 6.67
N SER A 135 -11.66 -8.68 6.39
CA SER A 135 -12.40 -8.46 5.14
C SER A 135 -11.62 -7.46 4.28
N LYS A 136 -11.40 -7.81 3.01
CA LYS A 136 -10.83 -6.85 2.05
C LYS A 136 -11.93 -5.88 1.65
N GLN A 137 -11.72 -4.59 1.90
CA GLN A 137 -12.68 -3.52 1.59
C GLN A 137 -11.96 -2.39 0.86
N GLY A 138 -12.71 -1.62 0.08
CA GLY A 138 -12.31 -0.28 -0.34
C GLY A 138 -12.45 0.68 0.84
N PHE A 139 -11.54 1.65 0.93
CA PHE A 139 -11.52 2.64 2.01
C PHE A 139 -11.07 3.98 1.46
N ILE A 140 -11.94 4.98 1.57
CA ILE A 140 -11.70 6.36 1.12
C ILE A 140 -11.90 7.27 2.32
N SER A 141 -10.90 8.09 2.63
CA SER A 141 -10.93 8.97 3.80
C SER A 141 -10.82 10.43 3.37
N PHE A 142 -11.74 11.24 3.86
CA PHE A 142 -11.79 12.69 3.67
C PHE A 142 -11.37 13.36 4.97
N ALA A 143 -10.37 14.24 4.90
CA ALA A 143 -9.89 14.96 6.10
C ALA A 143 -10.94 15.93 6.67
N SER A 144 -11.86 16.40 5.82
CA SER A 144 -12.99 17.26 6.14
C SER A 144 -13.91 17.33 4.92
N GLY A 145 -15.20 17.58 5.11
CA GLY A 145 -16.14 17.79 4.00
C GLY A 145 -17.55 18.09 4.47
N ASP A 146 -18.45 18.31 3.51
CA ASP A 146 -19.89 18.35 3.77
C ASP A 146 -20.40 16.90 3.88
N GLU A 147 -20.78 16.50 5.09
CA GLU A 147 -21.21 15.15 5.42
C GLU A 147 -22.41 14.70 4.57
N ASP A 148 -23.40 15.58 4.39
CA ASP A 148 -24.63 15.25 3.67
C ASP A 148 -24.31 14.95 2.19
N GLN A 149 -23.46 15.78 1.57
CA GLN A 149 -23.04 15.57 0.17
C GLN A 149 -22.20 14.31 0.00
N ILE A 150 -21.23 14.07 0.90
CA ILE A 150 -20.37 12.89 0.82
C ILE A 150 -21.20 11.62 1.01
N MET A 151 -22.12 11.62 1.98
CA MET A 151 -23.00 10.48 2.23
C MET A 151 -23.92 10.21 1.03
N GLU A 152 -24.53 11.24 0.45
CA GLU A 152 -25.41 11.09 -0.72
C GLU A 152 -24.66 10.46 -1.91
N VAL A 153 -23.49 11.02 -2.28
CA VAL A 153 -22.68 10.47 -3.38
C VAL A 153 -22.16 9.07 -3.07
N ALA A 154 -21.73 8.82 -1.84
CA ALA A 154 -21.20 7.53 -1.43
C ALA A 154 -22.26 6.43 -1.51
N LEU A 155 -23.48 6.71 -1.05
CA LEU A 155 -24.59 5.75 -1.12
C LEU A 155 -24.99 5.45 -2.57
N ASP A 156 -25.08 6.48 -3.41
CA ASP A 156 -25.41 6.33 -4.84
C ASP A 156 -24.35 5.50 -5.59
N ALA A 157 -23.08 5.61 -5.17
CA ALA A 157 -21.96 4.89 -5.75
C ALA A 157 -21.70 3.50 -5.11
N GLY A 158 -22.55 3.04 -4.20
CA GLY A 158 -22.48 1.69 -3.63
C GLY A 158 -21.57 1.54 -2.40
N ALA A 159 -21.37 2.60 -1.62
CA ALA A 159 -20.71 2.48 -0.33
C ALA A 159 -21.44 1.51 0.61
N GLN A 160 -20.66 0.72 1.34
CA GLN A 160 -21.16 -0.17 2.38
C GLN A 160 -21.37 0.56 3.71
N ASP A 161 -20.56 1.59 3.97
CA ASP A 161 -20.63 2.37 5.21
C ASP A 161 -20.03 3.77 5.02
N VAL A 162 -20.49 4.72 5.83
CA VAL A 162 -19.97 6.10 5.91
C VAL A 162 -19.86 6.46 7.39
N ILE A 163 -18.63 6.71 7.85
CA ILE A 163 -18.31 6.95 9.26
C ILE A 163 -17.80 8.38 9.41
N SER A 164 -18.54 9.18 10.18
CA SER A 164 -18.12 10.52 10.59
C SER A 164 -17.36 10.45 11.91
N ASN A 165 -16.12 10.94 11.92
CA ASN A 165 -15.22 10.91 13.07
C ASN A 165 -15.29 12.21 13.88
N ASP A 166 -14.93 12.14 15.17
CA ASP A 166 -14.94 13.30 16.09
C ASP A 166 -14.01 14.45 15.66
N ASP A 167 -13.01 14.17 14.82
CA ASP A 167 -12.08 15.17 14.28
C ASP A 167 -12.58 15.84 12.99
N GLY A 168 -13.80 15.51 12.55
CA GLY A 168 -14.43 16.01 11.33
C GLY A 168 -14.00 15.28 10.06
N SER A 169 -13.18 14.21 10.17
CA SER A 169 -12.89 13.34 9.04
C SER A 169 -14.06 12.39 8.75
N ILE A 170 -14.19 11.98 7.49
CA ILE A 170 -15.27 11.09 7.03
C ILE A 170 -14.63 9.92 6.29
N ASP A 171 -14.94 8.70 6.71
CA ASP A 171 -14.45 7.46 6.13
C ASP A 171 -15.56 6.72 5.39
N VAL A 172 -15.37 6.49 4.10
CA VAL A 172 -16.28 5.75 3.22
C VAL A 172 -15.71 4.36 2.98
N ILE A 173 -16.48 3.34 3.37
CA ILE A 173 -16.13 1.93 3.23
C ILE A 173 -16.91 1.35 2.06
N THR A 174 -16.24 0.59 1.19
CA THR A 174 -16.86 0.01 -0.02
C THR A 174 -16.41 -1.44 -0.20
N THR A 175 -17.03 -2.14 -1.16
CA THR A 175 -16.43 -3.37 -1.68
C THR A 175 -15.13 -3.04 -2.44
N PRO A 176 -14.18 -3.98 -2.58
CA PRO A 176 -13.01 -3.79 -3.43
C PRO A 176 -13.35 -3.45 -4.89
N GLU A 177 -14.48 -3.96 -5.39
CA GLU A 177 -14.95 -3.76 -6.76
C GLU A 177 -15.47 -2.32 -6.96
N ASP A 178 -16.19 -1.78 -5.99
CA ASP A 178 -16.82 -0.45 -6.07
C ASP A 178 -15.86 0.69 -5.67
N PHE A 179 -14.68 0.36 -5.13
CA PHE A 179 -13.69 1.36 -4.72
C PHE A 179 -13.29 2.31 -5.85
N LEU A 180 -12.99 1.78 -7.04
CA LEU A 180 -12.55 2.62 -8.17
C LEU A 180 -13.68 3.47 -8.77
N PRO A 181 -14.88 2.92 -9.03
CA PRO A 181 -16.05 3.72 -9.38
C PRO A 181 -16.30 4.87 -8.40
N LEU A 182 -16.31 4.58 -7.10
CA LEU A 182 -16.63 5.59 -6.08
C LEU A 182 -15.54 6.66 -5.95
N LYS A 183 -14.26 6.29 -6.06
CA LYS A 183 -13.15 7.26 -6.05
C LYS A 183 -13.17 8.24 -7.24
N MET A 184 -13.82 7.87 -8.34
CA MET A 184 -13.85 8.68 -9.57
C MET A 184 -15.03 9.65 -9.65
N HIS A 185 -16.03 9.50 -8.78
CA HIS A 185 -17.13 10.44 -8.60
C HIS A 185 -16.69 11.65 -7.77
#